data_AF-A0A7C5MYN3-F1
#
_entry.id   AF-A0A7C5MYN3-F1
#
_cell.length_a   1.000
_cell.length_b   1.000
_cell.length_c   1.000
_cell.angle_alpha   90.00
_cell.angle_beta   90.00
_cell.angle_gamma   90.00
#
_symmetry.space_group_name_H-M   'P 1'
#
loop_
_entity.id
_entity.type
_entity.pdbx_description
1 polymer ?
#
loop_
_entity_poly.entity_id
_entity_poly.type
_entity_poly.pdbx_seq_one_letter_code
_entity_poly.pdbx_strand_id
1 'polypeptide(L)'
;MSKAAKPGQDDIQVVELSAEIKASPLYGEDLAPVPKDKRTWSMWNLSFIWVGMAVCIPTYMLASLMIKSGMSWYAALLIIGLANLVITIPMALNGHGGVKYGLPFPVLGRAAFGTN
;
A
#
# COMPACT_ATOMS: atom_id res chain seq x y z
N MET A 1 14.81 30.15 -16.88
CA MET A 1 14.77 28.74 -17.34
C MET A 1 13.70 28.01 -16.54
N SER A 2 12.51 27.93 -17.14
CA SER A 2 11.34 27.25 -16.61
C SER A 2 11.56 25.73 -16.65
N LYS A 3 11.39 25.04 -15.51
CA LYS A 3 11.24 23.58 -15.49
C LYS A 3 9.87 23.26 -14.93
N ALA A 4 9.05 22.76 -15.83
CA ALA A 4 7.63 22.44 -15.73
C ALA A 4 7.19 21.85 -14.38
N ALA A 5 6.08 22.38 -13.89
CA ALA A 5 5.22 21.74 -12.89
C ALA A 5 4.89 20.32 -13.35
N LYS A 6 5.16 19.33 -12.49
CA LYS A 6 4.73 17.94 -12.72
C LYS A 6 3.21 17.90 -12.58
N PRO A 7 2.46 17.56 -13.64
CA PRO A 7 1.01 17.43 -13.55
C PRO A 7 0.68 16.10 -12.88
N GLY A 8 -0.12 16.12 -11.81
CA GLY A 8 -0.61 14.92 -11.12
C GLY A 8 -0.06 14.68 -9.71
N GLN A 9 0.58 15.68 -9.08
CA GLN A 9 0.79 15.68 -7.63
C GLN A 9 -0.51 16.15 -6.99
N ASP A 10 -1.50 15.26 -6.86
CA ASP A 10 -2.69 15.54 -6.05
C ASP A 10 -2.21 16.00 -4.67
N ASP A 11 -2.68 17.17 -4.26
CA ASP A 11 -2.43 17.81 -2.98
C ASP A 11 -2.97 16.97 -1.82
N ILE A 12 -2.37 15.81 -1.59
CA ILE A 12 -2.41 15.19 -0.28
C ILE A 12 -1.58 16.12 0.59
N GLN A 13 -2.26 17.04 1.27
CA GLN A 13 -1.69 17.85 2.34
C GLN A 13 -1.11 16.88 3.39
N VAL A 14 0.15 16.51 3.19
CA VAL A 14 0.89 15.69 4.14
C VAL A 14 1.03 16.54 5.39
N VAL A 15 0.27 16.19 6.43
CA VAL A 15 0.21 16.90 7.70
C VAL A 15 1.48 16.57 8.48
N GLU A 16 2.26 17.58 8.86
CA GLU A 16 3.36 17.38 9.80
C GLU A 16 2.81 17.32 11.23
N LEU A 17 2.93 16.15 11.82
CA LEU A 17 2.38 15.77 13.12
C LEU A 17 3.51 15.78 14.17
N SER A 18 4.10 16.93 14.48
CA SER A 18 5.44 16.97 15.12
C SER A 18 5.50 17.54 16.54
N ALA A 19 4.57 18.40 16.98
CA ALA A 19 4.70 19.08 18.28
C ALA A 19 3.99 18.38 19.46
N GLU A 20 2.75 17.91 19.28
CA GLU A 20 1.96 17.29 20.37
C GLU A 20 2.27 15.81 20.62
N ILE A 21 2.76 15.07 19.62
CA ILE A 21 2.83 13.60 19.68
C ILE A 21 4.02 13.10 20.49
N LYS A 22 5.11 13.87 20.56
CA LYS A 22 6.31 13.50 21.34
C LYS A 22 6.05 13.37 22.84
N ALA A 23 4.97 13.98 23.35
CA ALA A 23 4.57 13.88 24.75
C ALA A 23 3.74 12.62 25.05
N SER A 24 3.39 11.81 24.04
CA SER A 24 2.57 10.62 24.22
C SER A 24 3.37 9.46 24.82
N PRO A 25 2.82 8.72 25.80
CA PRO A 25 3.45 7.51 26.32
C PRO A 25 3.55 6.38 25.28
N LEU A 26 2.85 6.51 24.15
CA LEU A 26 2.85 5.54 23.04
C LEU A 26 3.74 5.97 21.86
N TYR A 27 4.55 7.01 22.06
CA TYR A 27 5.53 7.49 21.10
C TYR A 27 6.80 6.63 21.15
N GLY A 28 7.25 6.19 19.98
CA GLY A 28 8.57 5.60 19.78
C GLY A 28 9.17 6.17 18.50
N GLU A 29 10.50 6.28 18.42
CA GLU A 29 11.17 6.83 17.22
C GLU A 29 10.87 6.00 15.96
N ASP A 30 10.73 4.68 16.09
CA ASP A 30 10.33 3.77 15.00
C ASP A 30 8.87 3.94 14.56
N LEU A 31 8.03 4.53 15.41
CA LEU A 31 6.61 4.75 15.17
C LEU A 31 6.29 6.20 14.79
N ALA A 32 7.33 7.04 14.71
CA ALA A 32 7.16 8.45 14.38
C ALA A 32 6.67 8.63 12.94
N PRO A 33 5.82 9.65 12.67
CA PRO A 33 5.41 9.96 11.31
C PRO A 33 6.62 10.25 10.41
N VAL A 34 6.65 9.67 9.22
CA VAL A 34 7.74 9.90 8.26
C VAL A 34 7.61 11.31 7.63
N PRO A 35 8.59 12.22 7.83
CA PRO A 35 8.60 13.57 7.26
C PRO A 35 8.61 13.53 5.73
N LYS A 36 8.11 14.58 5.07
CA LYS A 36 8.04 14.65 3.60
C LYS A 36 9.40 14.42 2.94
N ASP A 37 10.46 14.99 3.51
CA ASP A 37 11.82 14.93 2.95
C ASP A 37 12.45 13.53 3.01
N LYS A 38 11.91 12.64 3.84
CA LYS A 38 12.38 11.25 3.96
C LYS A 38 11.56 10.26 3.11
N ARG A 39 10.54 10.73 2.38
CA ARG A 39 9.69 9.88 1.52
C ARG A 39 10.33 9.72 0.13
N THR A 40 11.21 8.73 0.00
CA THR A 40 11.92 8.43 -1.26
C THR A 40 11.16 7.49 -2.19
N TRP A 41 10.02 6.96 -1.74
CA TRP A 41 9.28 5.92 -2.44
C TRP A 41 8.32 6.52 -3.47
N SER A 42 8.53 6.15 -4.74
CA SER A 42 7.62 6.48 -5.82
C SER A 42 6.56 5.39 -6.01
N MET A 43 5.51 5.70 -6.77
CA MET A 43 4.50 4.73 -7.19
C MET A 43 5.12 3.52 -7.90
N TRP A 44 6.23 3.70 -8.64
CA TRP A 44 6.94 2.61 -9.31
C TRP A 44 7.56 1.62 -8.33
N ASN A 45 8.19 2.12 -7.26
CA ASN A 45 8.78 1.26 -6.23
C ASN A 45 7.71 0.37 -5.60
N LEU A 46 6.53 0.94 -5.34
CA LEU A 46 5.39 0.19 -4.82
C LEU A 46 4.87 -0.84 -5.81
N SER A 47 4.76 -0.48 -7.09
CA SER A 47 4.32 -1.40 -8.16
C SER A 47 5.25 -2.61 -8.30
N PHE A 48 6.57 -2.43 -8.22
CA PHE A 48 7.53 -3.55 -8.31
C PHE A 48 7.40 -4.52 -7.14
N ILE A 49 7.20 -4.01 -5.93
CA ILE A 49 6.96 -4.88 -4.75
C ILE A 49 5.64 -5.62 -4.90
N TRP A 50 4.60 -4.93 -5.37
CA TRP A 50 3.30 -5.55 -5.57
C TRP A 50 3.36 -6.71 -6.58
N VAL A 51 4.01 -6.50 -7.73
CA VAL A 51 4.21 -7.57 -8.71
C VAL A 51 5.03 -8.72 -8.12
N GLY A 52 6.07 -8.42 -7.36
CA GLY A 52 6.88 -9.42 -6.65
C GLY A 52 6.07 -10.26 -5.66
N MET A 53 5.08 -9.67 -4.97
CA MET A 53 4.19 -10.41 -4.08
C MET A 53 3.08 -11.16 -4.81
N ALA A 54 2.54 -10.60 -5.90
CA ALA A 54 1.51 -11.24 -6.72
C ALA A 54 2.00 -12.54 -7.37
N VAL A 55 3.29 -12.57 -7.74
CA VAL A 55 3.98 -13.73 -8.29
C VAL A 55 4.53 -14.60 -7.15
N CYS A 56 3.68 -15.49 -6.63
CA CYS A 56 4.05 -16.41 -5.57
C CYS A 56 3.48 -17.82 -5.77
N ILE A 57 4.02 -18.79 -5.03
CA ILE A 57 3.62 -20.21 -5.09
C ILE A 57 2.10 -20.41 -4.94
N PRO A 58 1.39 -19.75 -3.99
CA PRO A 58 -0.06 -19.87 -3.86
C PRO A 58 -0.84 -19.52 -5.14
N THR A 59 -0.42 -18.48 -5.87
CA THR A 59 -1.04 -18.08 -7.14
C THR A 59 -0.87 -19.17 -8.19
N TYR A 60 0.30 -19.80 -8.26
CA TYR A 60 0.54 -20.92 -9.17
C TYR A 60 -0.24 -22.18 -8.78
N MET A 61 -0.36 -22.45 -7.48
CA MET A 61 -1.21 -23.54 -6.98
C MET A 61 -2.68 -23.29 -7.35
N LEU A 62 -3.18 -22.07 -7.17
CA LEU A 62 -4.54 -21.70 -7.55
C LEU A 62 -4.79 -21.91 -9.05
N ALA A 63 -3.85 -21.46 -9.91
CA ALA A 63 -3.90 -21.71 -11.35
C ALA A 63 -3.94 -23.22 -11.67
N SER A 64 -3.06 -24.00 -11.03
CA SER A 64 -3.00 -25.45 -11.20
C SER A 64 -4.31 -26.14 -10.79
N LEU A 65 -4.90 -25.72 -9.67
CA LEU A 65 -6.17 -26.26 -9.18
C LEU A 65 -7.33 -25.95 -10.14
N MET A 66 -7.40 -24.74 -10.69
CA MET A 66 -8.42 -24.37 -11.69
C MET A 66 -8.29 -25.17 -12.98
N ILE A 67 -7.05 -25.36 -13.45
CA ILE A 67 -6.80 -26.19 -14.65
C ILE A 67 -7.17 -27.64 -14.37
N LYS A 68 -6.81 -28.16 -13.19
CA LYS A 68 -7.17 -29.52 -12.76
C LYS A 68 -8.68 -29.71 -12.62
N SER A 69 -9.44 -28.68 -12.26
CA SER A 69 -10.91 -28.74 -12.22
C SER A 69 -11.56 -28.69 -13.60
N GLY A 70 -10.79 -28.72 -14.70
CA GLY A 70 -11.29 -28.76 -16.07
C GLY A 70 -11.40 -27.39 -16.75
N MET A 71 -10.92 -26.32 -16.12
CA MET A 71 -10.90 -24.98 -16.71
C MET A 71 -9.76 -24.84 -17.72
N SER A 72 -9.97 -24.09 -18.80
CA SER A 72 -8.87 -23.80 -19.73
C SER A 72 -7.77 -22.99 -19.03
N TRP A 73 -6.52 -23.23 -19.42
CA TRP A 73 -5.37 -22.50 -18.89
C TRP A 73 -5.47 -20.99 -19.15
N TYR A 74 -6.03 -20.58 -20.29
CA TYR A 74 -6.21 -19.17 -20.63
C TYR A 74 -7.29 -18.51 -19.76
N ALA A 75 -8.40 -19.21 -19.46
CA ALA A 75 -9.47 -18.69 -18.62
C ALA A 75 -8.99 -18.54 -17.17
N ALA A 76 -8.22 -19.51 -16.67
CA ALA A 76 -7.61 -19.42 -15.35
C ALA A 76 -6.68 -18.19 -15.23
N LEU A 77 -5.84 -17.93 -16.23
CA LEU A 77 -4.98 -16.73 -16.25
C LEU A 77 -5.79 -15.42 -16.27
N LEU A 78 -6.85 -15.36 -17.08
CA LEU A 78 -7.70 -14.16 -17.15
C LEU A 78 -8.43 -13.89 -15.83
N ILE A 79 -8.95 -14.93 -15.17
CA ILE A 79 -9.62 -14.80 -13.87
C ILE A 79 -8.63 -14.35 -12.79
N ILE A 80 -7.42 -14.92 -12.74
CA ILE A 80 -6.38 -14.51 -11.80
C ILE A 80 -5.97 -13.05 -12.04
N GLY A 81 -5.78 -12.66 -13.31
CA GLY A 81 -5.46 -11.28 -13.68
C GLY A 81 -6.56 -10.30 -13.25
N LEU A 82 -7.83 -10.65 -13.51
CA LEU A 82 -8.97 -9.83 -13.12
C LEU A 82 -9.10 -9.72 -11.60
N ALA A 83 -8.91 -10.81 -10.87
CA ALA A 83 -8.95 -10.81 -9.41
C ALA A 83 -7.89 -9.86 -8.82
N ASN A 84 -6.68 -9.86 -9.40
CA ASN A 84 -5.59 -8.96 -9.01
C ASN A 84 -5.89 -7.47 -9.30
N LEU A 85 -6.64 -7.18 -10.37
CA LEU A 85 -7.09 -5.81 -10.64
C LEU A 85 -8.17 -5.37 -9.65
N VAL A 86 -9.14 -6.24 -9.35
CA VAL A 86 -10.24 -5.93 -8.42
C VAL A 86 -9.70 -5.69 -7.01
N ILE A 87 -8.76 -6.51 -6.52
CA ILE A 87 -8.18 -6.34 -5.17
C ILE A 87 -7.35 -5.07 -5.04
N THR A 88 -6.85 -4.51 -6.15
CA THR A 88 -6.07 -3.26 -6.13
C THR A 88 -6.89 -2.08 -5.60
N ILE A 89 -8.21 -2.05 -5.85
CA ILE A 89 -9.11 -0.97 -5.43
C ILE A 89 -9.18 -0.84 -3.89
N PRO A 90 -9.63 -1.85 -3.13
CA PRO A 90 -9.67 -1.75 -1.67
C PRO A 90 -8.25 -1.60 -1.09
N MET A 91 -7.23 -2.19 -1.71
CA MET A 91 -5.84 -2.04 -1.25
C MET A 91 -5.37 -0.58 -1.33
N ALA A 92 -5.65 0.12 -2.44
CA ALA A 92 -5.33 1.53 -2.60
C ALA A 92 -6.08 2.41 -1.59
N LEU A 93 -7.36 2.11 -1.35
CA LEU A 93 -8.17 2.82 -0.34
C LEU A 93 -7.61 2.63 1.08
N ASN A 94 -7.23 1.41 1.44
CA ASN A 94 -6.61 1.13 2.75
C ASN A 94 -5.24 1.82 2.90
N GLY A 95 -4.46 1.91 1.80
CA GLY A 95 -3.16 2.58 1.80
C GLY A 95 -3.22 4.11 1.97
N HIS A 96 -4.37 4.74 1.71
CA HIS A 96 -4.49 6.20 1.70
C HIS A 96 -4.10 6.83 3.05
N GLY A 97 -4.53 6.26 4.17
CA GLY A 97 -4.19 6.76 5.51
C GLY A 97 -2.69 6.69 5.80
N GLY A 98 -2.04 5.59 5.42
CA GLY A 98 -0.60 5.40 5.58
C GLY A 98 0.23 6.37 4.74
N VAL A 99 -0.16 6.61 3.49
CA VAL A 99 0.56 7.53 2.59
C VAL A 99 0.33 8.99 2.98
N LYS A 100 -0.89 9.36 3.39
CA LYS A 100 -1.22 10.74 3.78
C LYS A 100 -0.49 11.17 5.04
N TYR A 101 -0.58 10.38 6.11
CA TYR A 101 -0.03 10.74 7.42
C TYR A 101 1.40 10.22 7.64
N GLY A 102 1.91 9.31 6.78
CA GLY A 102 3.22 8.69 6.96
C GLY A 102 3.29 7.84 8.23
N LEU A 103 2.15 7.33 8.69
CA LEU A 103 2.02 6.55 9.91
C LEU A 103 2.16 5.06 9.59
N PRO A 104 2.90 4.29 10.42
CA PRO A 104 2.96 2.86 10.26
C PRO A 104 1.64 2.20 10.66
N PHE A 105 1.35 1.03 10.11
CA PHE A 105 0.11 0.29 10.36
C PHE A 105 -0.25 0.13 11.85
N PRO A 106 0.69 -0.17 12.78
CA PRO A 106 0.36 -0.26 14.20
C PRO A 106 -0.24 1.01 14.80
N VAL A 107 0.13 2.18 14.28
CA VAL A 107 -0.42 3.46 14.77
C VAL A 107 -1.83 3.69 14.22
N LEU A 108 -2.06 3.36 12.94
CA LEU A 108 -3.40 3.42 12.34
C LEU A 108 -4.35 2.39 12.96
N GLY A 109 -3.85 1.19 13.26
CA GLY A 109 -4.61 0.11 13.89
C GLY A 109 -5.12 0.47 15.29
N ARG A 110 -4.41 1.33 16.04
CA ARG A 110 -4.87 1.82 17.36
C ARG A 110 -6.20 2.57 17.28
N ALA A 111 -6.50 3.21 16.15
CA ALA A 111 -7.79 3.88 15.96
C ALA A 111 -8.96 2.89 15.83
N ALA A 112 -8.69 1.66 15.36
CA ALA A 112 -9.71 0.62 15.18
C ALA A 112 -9.79 -0.35 16.38
N PHE A 113 -8.64 -0.71 16.97
CA PHE A 113 -8.55 -1.77 17.98
C PHE A 113 -8.28 -1.26 19.41
N GLY A 114 -7.97 0.03 19.58
CA GLY A 114 -7.55 0.59 20.86
C GLY A 114 -6.05 0.39 21.14
N THR A 115 -5.63 0.78 22.33
CA THR A 115 -4.21 0.87 22.73
C THR A 115 -3.83 -0.04 23.90
N ASN A 116 -4.69 -1.01 24.23
CA ASN A 116 -4.56 -1.85 25.43
C ASN A 116 -3.71 -3.10 25.17
#